data_AF-A0A658BUP0-F1
#
_entry.id   AF-A0A658BUP0-F1
#
_cell.length_a   1.000
_cell.length_b   1.000
_cell.length_c   1.000
_cell.angle_alpha   90.00
_cell.angle_beta   90.00
_cell.angle_gamma   90.00
#
_symmetry.space_group_name_H-M   'P 1'
#
loop_
_entity.id
_entity.type
_entity.pdbx_description
1 polymer ?
#
loop_
_entity_poly.entity_id
_entity_poly.type
_entity_poly.pdbx_seq_one_letter_code
_entity_poly.pdbx_strand_id
1 'polypeptide(L)' 'MSKNEVDRSKRRFLIAATTAVGGVAAVGAAVPFVMSMLPSERAKAAGAPVEVDVSKIEPGMML' A
#
# COMPACT_ATOMS: atom_id res chain seq x y z
N MET A 1 7.76 -27.50 -46.56
CA MET A 1 7.07 -26.70 -45.54
C MET A 1 7.04 -27.51 -44.24
N SER A 2 7.96 -27.24 -43.30
CA SER A 2 7.90 -27.92 -42.00
C SER A 2 6.63 -27.45 -41.28
N LYS A 3 5.77 -28.38 -40.88
CA LYS A 3 4.64 -28.06 -40.00
C LYS A 3 5.21 -27.60 -38.67
N ASN A 4 5.21 -26.29 -38.44
CA ASN A 4 5.47 -25.71 -37.13
C ASN A 4 4.24 -26.00 -36.26
N GLU A 5 4.19 -27.20 -35.70
CA GLU A 5 3.14 -27.57 -34.76
C GLU A 5 3.34 -26.78 -33.46
N VAL A 6 2.38 -25.92 -33.16
CA VAL A 6 2.45 -25.04 -31.99
C VAL A 6 2.24 -25.87 -30.73
N ASP A 7 3.28 -25.96 -29.91
CA ASP A 7 3.24 -26.61 -28.60
C ASP A 7 2.30 -25.83 -27.65
N ARG A 8 1.10 -26.37 -27.47
CA ARG A 8 0.04 -25.77 -26.64
C ARG A 8 0.41 -25.74 -25.16
N SER A 9 1.22 -26.71 -24.69
CA SER A 9 1.65 -26.79 -23.29
C SER A 9 2.63 -25.67 -22.96
N LYS A 10 3.65 -25.49 -23.80
CA LYS A 10 4.62 -24.38 -23.65
C LYS A 10 3.95 -23.02 -23.73
N ARG A 11 2.98 -22.85 -24.64
CA ARG A 11 2.22 -21.59 -24.71
C ARG A 11 1.46 -21.31 -23.41
N ARG A 12 0.79 -22.32 -22.85
CA ARG A 12 0.02 -22.15 -21.61
C ARG A 12 0.93 -21.86 -20.42
N PHE A 13 2.09 -22.50 -20.36
CA PHE A 13 3.12 -22.22 -19.36
C PHE A 13 3.62 -20.79 -19.45
N LEU A 14 3.99 -20.31 -20.65
CA LEU A 14 4.48 -18.95 -20.85
C LEU A 14 3.43 -17.91 -20.48
N ILE A 15 2.17 -18.13 -20.86
CA ILE A 15 1.05 -17.25 -20.45
C ILE A 15 0.95 -17.22 -18.93
N ALA A 16 0.90 -18.38 -18.27
CA ALA A 16 0.79 -18.44 -16.81
C ALA A 16 1.96 -17.72 -16.12
N ALA A 17 3.20 -18.01 -16.54
CA ALA A 17 4.40 -17.38 -16.01
C ALA A 17 4.38 -15.86 -16.19
N THR A 18 4.05 -15.38 -17.39
CA THR A 18 4.01 -13.94 -17.71
C THR A 18 2.93 -13.23 -16.89
N THR A 19 1.74 -13.84 -16.77
CA THR A 19 0.65 -13.26 -15.97
C THR A 19 0.97 -13.22 -14.49
N ALA A 20 1.63 -14.24 -13.95
CA ALA A 20 2.04 -14.27 -12.54
C ALA A 20 3.07 -13.17 -12.24
N VAL A 21 4.13 -13.09 -13.04
CA VAL A 21 5.17 -12.05 -12.88
C VAL A 21 4.57 -10.66 -13.06
N GLY A 22 3.73 -10.46 -14.08
CA GLY A 22 3.03 -9.20 -14.31
C GLY A 22 2.12 -8.80 -13.15
N GLY A 23 1.40 -9.76 -12.55
CA GLY A 23 0.57 -9.54 -11.37
C GLY A 23 1.38 -9.09 -10.15
N VAL A 24 2.49 -9.78 -9.86
CA VAL A 24 3.39 -9.39 -8.76
C VAL A 24 3.97 -7.99 -8.98
N ALA A 25 4.41 -7.68 -10.20
CA ALA A 25 4.90 -6.35 -10.55
C ALA A 25 3.83 -5.26 -10.36
N ALA A 26 2.59 -5.52 -10.78
CA ALA A 26 1.49 -4.59 -10.63
C ALA A 26 1.17 -4.30 -9.15
N VAL A 27 1.11 -5.34 -8.31
CA VAL A 27 0.91 -5.16 -6.86
C VAL A 27 2.09 -4.39 -6.25
N GLY A 28 3.33 -4.77 -6.57
CA GLY A 28 4.52 -4.08 -6.07
C GLY A 28 4.55 -2.60 -6.45
N ALA A 29 4.11 -2.26 -7.66
CA ALA A 29 3.99 -0.87 -8.10
C ALA A 29 2.84 -0.13 -7.40
N ALA A 30 1.70 -0.78 -7.14
CA ALA A 30 0.54 -0.14 -6.52
C ALA A 30 0.71 0.12 -5.01
N VAL A 31 1.42 -0.74 -4.29
CA VAL A 31 1.64 -0.65 -2.83
C VAL A 31 2.13 0.73 -2.36
N PRO A 32 3.20 1.35 -2.91
CA PRO A 32 3.67 2.65 -2.44
C PRO A 32 2.64 3.77 -2.63
N PHE A 33 1.77 3.70 -3.64
CA PHE A 33 0.70 4.69 -3.83
C PHE A 33 -0.43 4.53 -2.81
N VAL A 34 -0.77 3.30 -2.43
CA VAL A 34 -1.74 3.08 -1.34
C VAL A 34 -1.15 3.55 -0.02
N MET A 35 0.12 3.24 0.24
CA MET A 35 0.81 3.68 1.45
C MET A 35 0.94 5.20 1.53
N SER A 36 1.06 5.91 0.41
CA SER A 36 1.13 7.38 0.41
C SER A 36 -0.19 8.06 0.74
N MET A 37 -1.32 7.36 0.61
CA MET A 37 -2.64 7.85 1.02
C MET A 37 -2.89 7.69 2.54
N LEU A 38 -2.04 6.92 3.25
CA LEU A 38 -2.14 6.77 4.70
C LEU A 38 -1.70 8.05 5.43
N PRO A 39 -2.11 8.24 6.70
CA PRO A 39 -1.69 9.39 7.50
C PRO A 39 -0.16 9.44 7.60
N SER A 40 0.41 10.60 7.32
CA SER A 40 1.85 10.85 7.50
C SER A 40 2.26 10.69 8.97
N GLU A 41 3.53 10.43 9.23
CA GLU A 41 4.06 10.33 10.60
C GLU A 41 3.84 11.61 11.42
N ARG A 42 3.81 12.78 10.76
CA ARG A 42 3.43 14.05 11.41
C ARG A 42 1.96 14.05 11.84
N ALA A 43 1.07 13.54 11.00
CA ALA A 43 -0.35 13.44 11.32
C ALA A 43 -0.59 12.42 12.45
N LYS A 44 0.14 11.29 12.46
CA LYS A 44 0.10 10.33 13.57
C LYS A 44 0.64 10.94 14.87
N ALA A 45 1.75 11.68 14.79
CA ALA A 45 2.36 12.35 15.95
C ALA A 45 1.48 13.48 16.50
N ALA A 46 0.78 14.23 15.65
CA ALA A 46 -0.15 15.27 16.10
C ALA A 46 -1.40 14.71 16.81
N GLY A 47 -1.76 13.45 16.52
CA GLY A 47 -2.79 12.72 17.27
C GLY A 47 -2.29 12.04 18.54
N ALA A 48 -1.00 12.17 18.88
CA ALA A 48 -0.47 11.61 20.11
C ALA A 48 -1.07 12.34 21.34
N PRO A 49 -1.22 11.66 22.49
CA PRO A 49 -1.73 12.29 23.70
C PRO A 49 -0.84 13.48 24.10
N VAL A 50 -1.46 14.65 24.29
CA VAL A 50 -0.79 15.83 24.82
C VAL A 50 -1.14 15.93 26.31
N GLU A 51 -0.12 15.97 27.16
CA GLU A 51 -0.31 16.26 28.58
C GLU A 51 -0.54 17.76 28.77
N VAL A 52 -1.67 18.13 29.38
CA VAL A 52 -2.03 19.52 29.68
C VAL A 52 -2.10 19.68 31.19
N ASP A 53 -1.27 20.59 31.73
CA ASP A 53 -1.30 20.95 33.15
C ASP A 53 -2.51 21.85 33.46
N VAL A 54 -3.48 21.28 34.18
CA VAL A 54 -4.74 21.95 34.55
C VAL A 54 -4.66 22.71 35.87
N SER A 55 -3.50 22.75 36.53
CA SER A 55 -3.33 23.42 37.84
C SER A 55 -3.53 24.95 37.79
N LYS A 56 -3.42 25.55 36.61
CA LYS A 56 -3.54 27.00 36.39
C LYS A 56 -4.96 27.44 36.00
N ILE A 57 -5.94 26.53 35.99
CA ILE A 57 -7.29 26.81 35.51
C ILE A 57 -8.19 27.16 36.69
N GLU A 58 -8.74 28.36 36.66
CA GLU A 58 -9.63 28.83 37.72
C GLU A 58 -11.06 28.30 37.54
N PRO A 59 -11.85 28.19 38.62
CA PRO A 59 -13.23 27.72 38.55
C PRO A 59 -14.09 28.60 37.63
N GLY A 60 -14.73 27.99 36.64
CA GLY A 60 -15.58 28.67 35.65
C GLY A 60 -14.90 28.99 34.32
N MET A 61 -13.59 28.74 34.17
CA MET A 61 -12.91 28.82 32.87
C MET A 61 -13.04 27.51 32.08
N MET A 62 -13.22 27.62 30.76
CA MET A 62 -13.05 26.51 29.82
C MET A 62 -11.63 26.53 29.24
N LEU A 63 -11.07 25.33 29.06
CA LEU A 63 -9.81 25.05 28.37
C LEU A 63 -9.86 25.44 26.89
#